data_AF-A0A4T0D1D3-F1
#
_entry.id   AF-A0A4T0D1D3-F1
#
_cell.length_a   1.000
_cell.length_b   1.000
_cell.length_c   1.000
_cell.angle_alpha   90.00
_cell.angle_beta   90.00
_cell.angle_gamma   90.00
#
_symmetry.space_group_name_H-M   'P 1'
#
loop_
_entity.id
_entity.type
_entity.pdbx_description
1 polymer ?
#
loop_
_entity_poly.entity_id
_entity_poly.type
_entity_poly.pdbx_seq_one_letter_code
_entity_poly.pdbx_strand_id
1 'polypeptide(L)'
;MGLRGDADAVSVTSIDKDVEKVDQIEIYNRNKYARIGLTDEDADFYTNYPEDARKKLFKKIDFRLVPVLAVLYLFAHIDRANIGNAKIEGMVEDLGMTGIQYNIALSIFFVPYIILEVPSNILLKKFKRPSTYIGILVLCWGTIMTLTGIVKNFTGLMICRVLLGIPEAGFFPGAVYLITSWYPQRQVQTRLALFYCASALSGAFSGLLAFAIAKMDGMGGLAGWAWIFVLEGMVTVLIGVACFFVMPDTPALSGKWLTPDEQKYLLIQNIIKNNGTEKHEKGDKFKWTYLKDLVTDYKIYLQAWILFTASVCAYGLKFTMPSITKSMGFTSSQAQLMTIPPYVAGAISAVGMSKLSDRYQRRFPFIFGQMLIVLVGFCILLPLAPNIKHQIAACYIAVVLICIGQYPTNPAGSAWISGNLAGEQKRAMGIALNICLGNSGGIVGSYIFLDSEKKIGYPTGFGIGLAFAAATLVSSIILELSYMRINKKREQFSEDEIRREYTDEQLMRLGDKSPLFRYKL
;
A
#
# COMPACT_ATOMS: atom_id res chain seq x y z
N MET A 1 64.08 -80.11 -5.45
CA MET A 1 63.68 -79.59 -4.12
C MET A 1 63.56 -78.08 -4.26
N GLY A 2 62.33 -77.55 -4.16
CA GLY A 2 62.04 -76.17 -3.75
C GLY A 2 62.44 -74.96 -4.60
N LEU A 3 61.41 -74.16 -4.93
CA LEU A 3 61.27 -72.72 -4.63
C LEU A 3 61.68 -71.63 -5.66
N ARG A 4 60.72 -70.69 -5.81
CA ARG A 4 60.78 -69.24 -6.10
C ARG A 4 61.08 -68.83 -7.55
N GLY A 5 60.23 -68.07 -8.25
CA GLY A 5 59.68 -66.73 -7.91
C GLY A 5 60.73 -65.71 -8.41
N ASP A 6 60.49 -64.67 -9.21
CA ASP A 6 59.35 -63.82 -9.59
C ASP A 6 59.85 -62.97 -10.79
N ALA A 7 58.94 -62.36 -11.56
CA ALA A 7 59.03 -61.01 -12.16
C ALA A 7 58.37 -60.90 -13.55
N ASP A 8 57.34 -60.04 -13.58
CA ASP A 8 56.97 -59.10 -14.64
C ASP A 8 56.71 -59.57 -16.08
N ALA A 9 55.43 -59.47 -16.49
CA ALA A 9 55.04 -58.59 -17.59
C ALA A 9 53.51 -58.45 -17.69
N VAL A 10 53.07 -57.21 -17.51
CA VAL A 10 51.72 -56.71 -17.83
C VAL A 10 51.59 -56.62 -19.35
N SER A 11 50.45 -57.02 -19.94
CA SER A 11 49.52 -56.12 -20.64
C SER A 11 48.63 -56.76 -21.71
N VAL A 12 47.39 -56.24 -21.73
CA VAL A 12 46.39 -56.13 -22.79
C VAL A 12 45.74 -57.41 -23.34
N THR A 13 44.45 -57.63 -23.03
CA THR A 13 43.33 -57.35 -23.97
C THR A 13 41.98 -57.82 -23.45
N SER A 14 40.95 -57.08 -23.87
CA SER A 14 39.51 -57.39 -23.90
C SER A 14 38.72 -57.23 -22.60
N ILE A 15 38.19 -56.01 -22.40
CA ILE A 15 36.91 -55.79 -21.73
C ILE A 15 35.94 -55.31 -22.82
N ASP A 16 35.16 -56.25 -23.35
CA ASP A 16 33.92 -56.00 -24.05
C ASP A 16 32.84 -56.73 -23.26
N LYS A 17 32.01 -56.00 -22.50
CA LYS A 17 30.62 -56.36 -22.17
C LYS A 17 29.82 -55.11 -21.79
N ASP A 18 28.84 -54.82 -22.65
CA ASP A 18 27.49 -54.36 -22.30
C ASP A 18 27.38 -53.06 -21.48
N VAL A 19 27.46 -51.93 -22.18
CA VAL A 19 26.74 -50.71 -21.77
C VAL A 19 25.68 -50.45 -22.83
N GLU A 20 24.45 -50.83 -22.52
CA GLU A 20 23.26 -50.38 -23.24
C GLU A 20 23.31 -48.85 -23.34
N LYS A 21 23.35 -48.36 -24.58
CA LYS A 21 23.08 -46.97 -24.92
C LYS A 21 21.66 -46.64 -24.46
N VAL A 22 21.52 -46.13 -23.25
CA VAL A 22 20.43 -45.20 -22.94
C VAL A 22 20.80 -43.94 -23.70
N ASP A 23 20.27 -43.80 -24.91
CA ASP A 23 20.17 -42.51 -25.58
C ASP A 23 19.38 -41.60 -24.62
N GLN A 24 20.10 -40.84 -23.80
CA GLN A 24 19.57 -39.67 -23.15
C GLN A 24 19.17 -38.73 -24.29
N ILE A 25 17.89 -38.79 -24.66
CA ILE A 25 17.24 -37.69 -25.33
C ILE A 25 17.29 -36.53 -24.33
N GLU A 26 18.39 -35.78 -24.31
CA GLU A 26 18.37 -34.39 -23.89
C GLU A 26 17.45 -33.69 -24.89
N ILE A 27 16.14 -33.75 -24.61
CA ILE A 27 15.22 -32.77 -25.14
C ILE A 27 15.75 -31.45 -24.61
N TYR A 28 16.50 -30.73 -25.44
CA TYR A 28 16.67 -29.29 -25.33
C TYR A 28 15.26 -28.73 -25.28
N ASN A 29 14.72 -28.61 -24.07
CA ASN A 29 13.38 -28.10 -23.85
C ASN A 29 13.44 -26.61 -24.18
N ARG A 30 13.28 -26.26 -25.47
CA ARG A 30 13.25 -24.88 -25.97
C ARG A 30 12.24 -24.06 -25.18
N ASN A 31 11.16 -24.70 -24.74
CA ASN A 31 10.16 -24.12 -23.89
C ASN A 31 10.59 -24.08 -22.42
N LYS A 32 11.20 -22.95 -22.05
CA LYS A 32 11.55 -22.61 -20.66
C LYS A 32 10.33 -22.63 -19.72
N TYR A 33 9.11 -22.54 -20.25
CA TYR A 33 7.84 -22.48 -19.53
C TYR A 33 7.06 -23.80 -19.53
N ALA A 34 7.62 -24.90 -20.08
CA ALA A 34 6.93 -26.20 -20.12
C ALA A 34 6.51 -26.68 -18.72
N ARG A 35 7.34 -26.41 -17.70
CA ARG A 35 7.10 -26.77 -16.29
C ARG A 35 5.86 -26.11 -15.67
N ILE A 36 5.36 -25.02 -16.25
CA ILE A 36 4.18 -24.29 -15.78
C ILE A 36 2.96 -24.50 -16.69
N GLY A 37 2.99 -25.53 -17.55
CA GLY A 37 1.87 -25.95 -18.38
C GLY A 37 1.63 -25.08 -19.61
N LEU A 38 2.62 -24.31 -20.06
CA LEU A 38 2.57 -23.53 -21.28
C LEU A 38 2.93 -24.39 -22.50
N THR A 39 2.16 -24.27 -23.58
CA THR A 39 2.50 -24.92 -24.86
C THR A 39 3.74 -24.27 -25.48
N ASP A 40 4.45 -25.01 -26.33
CA ASP A 40 5.64 -24.49 -27.02
C ASP A 40 5.29 -23.26 -27.88
N GLU A 41 4.15 -23.30 -28.56
CA GLU A 41 3.63 -22.18 -29.35
C GLU A 41 3.37 -20.93 -28.51
N ASP A 42 2.77 -21.08 -27.32
CA ASP A 42 2.49 -19.95 -26.42
C ASP A 42 3.78 -19.38 -25.81
N ALA A 43 4.74 -20.25 -25.50
CA ALA A 43 6.05 -19.86 -24.98
C ALA A 43 6.85 -19.08 -26.03
N ASP A 44 6.85 -19.55 -27.28
CA ASP A 44 7.50 -18.89 -28.40
C ASP A 44 6.81 -17.57 -28.75
N PHE A 45 5.47 -17.54 -28.76
CA PHE A 45 4.70 -16.31 -28.96
C PHE A 45 5.04 -15.24 -27.92
N TYR A 46 5.05 -15.61 -26.64
CA TYR A 46 5.35 -14.66 -25.55
C TYR A 46 6.79 -14.16 -25.59
N THR A 47 7.74 -15.04 -25.88
CA THR A 47 9.18 -14.71 -25.93
C THR A 47 9.51 -13.82 -27.12
N ASN A 48 8.87 -14.06 -28.27
CA ASN A 48 9.09 -13.30 -29.51
C ASN A 48 8.11 -12.14 -29.71
N TYR A 49 7.27 -11.83 -28.72
CA TYR A 49 6.31 -10.74 -28.82
C TYR A 49 7.04 -9.40 -29.02
N PRO A 50 6.75 -8.62 -30.09
CA PRO A 50 7.54 -7.44 -30.42
C PRO A 50 7.60 -6.41 -29.28
N GLU A 51 8.81 -5.97 -28.96
CA GLU A 51 9.07 -5.01 -27.86
C GLU A 51 8.27 -3.71 -28.00
N ASP A 52 8.13 -3.19 -29.22
CA ASP A 52 7.35 -1.98 -29.48
C ASP A 52 5.84 -2.21 -29.34
N ALA A 53 5.34 -3.39 -29.74
CA ALA A 53 3.95 -3.77 -29.50
C ALA A 53 3.68 -3.92 -28.00
N ARG A 54 4.61 -4.50 -27.24
CA ARG A 54 4.53 -4.62 -25.77
C ARG A 54 4.46 -3.25 -25.10
N LYS A 55 5.32 -2.30 -25.51
CA LYS A 55 5.31 -0.92 -24.98
C LYS A 55 4.01 -0.20 -25.31
N LYS A 56 3.49 -0.35 -26.54
CA LYS A 56 2.20 0.23 -26.95
C LYS A 56 1.04 -0.35 -26.14
N LEU A 57 1.03 -1.67 -25.92
CA LEU A 57 0.04 -2.36 -25.09
C LEU A 57 0.03 -1.82 -23.65
N PHE A 58 1.18 -1.74 -22.98
CA PHE A 58 1.21 -1.21 -21.61
C PHE A 58 0.81 0.26 -21.51
N LYS A 59 1.17 1.10 -22.49
CA LYS A 59 0.67 2.49 -22.55
C LYS A 59 -0.85 2.53 -22.69
N LYS A 60 -1.42 1.68 -23.54
CA LYS A 60 -2.87 1.55 -23.74
C LYS A 60 -3.60 1.16 -22.45
N ILE A 61 -3.03 0.24 -21.68
CA ILE A 61 -3.54 -0.15 -20.35
C ILE A 61 -3.37 0.99 -19.35
N ASP A 62 -2.19 1.63 -19.29
CA ASP A 62 -1.89 2.73 -18.39
C ASP A 62 -2.92 3.87 -18.55
N PHE A 63 -3.29 4.25 -19.78
CA PHE A 63 -4.30 5.30 -20.02
C PHE A 63 -5.73 4.94 -19.59
N ARG A 64 -6.08 3.66 -19.47
CA ARG A 64 -7.45 3.21 -19.18
C ARG A 64 -7.65 2.82 -17.73
N LEU A 65 -6.67 2.13 -17.13
CA LEU A 65 -6.80 1.63 -15.77
C LEU A 65 -6.33 2.66 -14.76
N VAL A 66 -5.13 3.23 -14.94
CA VAL A 66 -4.46 4.03 -13.90
C VAL A 66 -5.20 5.33 -13.57
N PRO A 67 -5.68 6.14 -14.54
CA PRO A 67 -6.44 7.36 -14.24
C PRO A 67 -7.73 7.10 -13.47
N VAL A 68 -8.53 6.12 -13.90
CA VAL A 68 -9.81 5.78 -13.24
C VAL A 68 -9.57 5.42 -11.79
N LEU A 69 -8.62 4.53 -11.58
CA LEU A 69 -8.23 4.04 -10.27
C LEU A 69 -7.62 5.16 -9.38
N ALA A 70 -6.80 6.05 -9.94
CA ALA A 70 -6.24 7.19 -9.24
C ALA A 70 -7.32 8.21 -8.83
N VAL A 71 -8.31 8.47 -9.68
CA VAL A 71 -9.47 9.33 -9.37
C VAL A 71 -10.27 8.72 -8.21
N LEU A 72 -10.59 7.43 -8.27
CA LEU A 72 -11.32 6.76 -7.19
C LEU A 72 -10.57 6.85 -5.85
N TYR A 73 -9.26 6.64 -5.87
CA TYR A 73 -8.45 6.74 -4.66
C TYR A 73 -8.32 8.19 -4.16
N LEU A 74 -8.29 9.17 -5.06
CA LEU A 74 -8.33 10.59 -4.71
C LEU A 74 -9.62 10.90 -3.93
N PHE A 75 -10.79 10.50 -4.45
CA PHE A 75 -12.09 10.72 -3.79
C PHE A 75 -12.18 10.01 -2.44
N ALA A 76 -11.76 8.74 -2.35
CA ALA A 76 -11.73 8.03 -1.08
C ALA A 76 -10.89 8.77 -0.01
N HIS A 77 -9.77 9.38 -0.40
CA HIS A 77 -8.95 10.13 0.54
C HIS A 77 -9.44 11.56 0.82
N ILE A 78 -10.16 12.19 -0.13
CA ILE A 78 -10.87 13.44 0.08
C ILE A 78 -11.95 13.23 1.15
N ASP A 79 -12.75 12.17 1.02
CA ASP A 79 -13.82 11.82 1.95
C ASP A 79 -13.32 11.71 3.40
N ARG A 80 -12.15 11.07 3.60
CA ARG A 80 -11.50 10.99 4.92
C ARG A 80 -11.06 12.35 5.46
N ALA A 81 -10.62 13.27 4.59
CA ALA A 81 -10.17 14.60 4.98
C ALA A 81 -11.34 15.54 5.34
N ASN A 82 -12.50 15.35 4.71
CA ASN A 82 -13.64 16.27 4.82
C ASN A 82 -14.15 16.46 6.23
N ILE A 83 -14.09 15.45 7.08
CA ILE A 83 -14.52 15.62 8.47
C ILE A 83 -13.68 16.68 9.22
N GLY A 84 -12.39 16.81 8.88
CA GLY A 84 -11.52 17.84 9.44
C GLY A 84 -11.90 19.25 8.96
N ASN A 85 -12.31 19.37 7.70
CA ASN A 85 -12.82 20.62 7.13
C ASN A 85 -14.20 20.96 7.72
N ALA A 86 -15.09 19.98 7.83
CA ALA A 86 -16.43 20.11 8.40
C ALA A 86 -16.37 20.59 9.86
N LYS A 87 -15.39 20.13 10.64
CA LYS A 87 -15.18 20.60 12.03
C LYS A 87 -14.99 22.11 12.12
N ILE A 88 -14.21 22.71 11.21
CA ILE A 88 -13.99 24.16 11.25
C ILE A 88 -15.13 24.99 10.64
N GLU A 89 -16.07 24.32 9.96
CA GLU A 89 -17.31 24.87 9.40
C GLU A 89 -18.54 24.63 10.30
N GLY A 90 -18.34 24.33 11.60
CA GLY A 90 -19.42 24.30 12.58
C GLY A 90 -20.10 22.94 12.82
N MET A 91 -19.60 21.85 12.22
CA MET A 91 -20.20 20.52 12.38
C MET A 91 -20.31 20.05 13.84
N VAL A 92 -19.32 20.39 14.68
CA VAL A 92 -19.30 19.97 16.10
C VAL A 92 -20.44 20.63 16.86
N GLU A 93 -20.63 21.93 16.64
CA GLU A 93 -21.68 22.74 17.25
C GLU A 93 -23.07 22.32 16.74
N ASP A 94 -23.24 22.17 15.43
CA ASP A 94 -24.52 21.81 14.79
C ASP A 94 -25.04 20.42 15.18
N LEU A 95 -24.13 19.47 15.42
CA LEU A 95 -24.47 18.11 15.83
C LEU A 95 -24.53 17.93 17.36
N GLY A 96 -24.30 19.00 18.12
CA GLY A 96 -24.30 18.98 19.59
C GLY A 96 -23.20 18.09 20.19
N MET A 97 -22.05 17.98 19.52
CA MET A 97 -20.96 17.10 19.93
C MET A 97 -20.16 17.72 21.09
N THR A 98 -19.81 16.89 22.08
CA THR A 98 -19.08 17.31 23.28
C THR A 98 -17.94 16.36 23.63
N GLY A 99 -16.94 16.89 24.35
CA GLY A 99 -15.80 16.11 24.85
C GLY A 99 -15.05 15.38 23.73
N ILE A 100 -15.00 14.05 23.84
CA ILE A 100 -14.26 13.17 22.91
C ILE A 100 -15.10 12.66 21.73
N GLN A 101 -16.37 13.08 21.59
CA GLN A 101 -17.27 12.56 20.57
C GLN A 101 -16.75 12.77 19.14
N TYR A 102 -16.06 13.88 18.88
CA TYR A 102 -15.41 14.12 17.58
C TYR A 102 -14.32 13.06 17.29
N ASN A 103 -13.46 12.80 18.27
CA ASN A 103 -12.42 11.78 18.17
C ASN A 103 -13.00 10.36 18.02
N ILE A 104 -14.12 10.06 18.69
CA ILE A 104 -14.86 8.80 18.51
C ILE A 104 -15.34 8.67 17.06
N ALA A 105 -15.98 9.71 16.51
CA ALA A 105 -16.47 9.73 15.13
C ALA A 105 -15.34 9.56 14.10
N LEU A 106 -14.15 10.11 14.37
CA LEU A 106 -12.94 9.87 13.57
C LEU A 106 -12.51 8.40 13.62
N SER A 107 -12.42 7.84 14.82
CA SER A 107 -11.85 6.51 15.07
C SER A 107 -12.74 5.36 14.61
N ILE A 108 -14.06 5.49 14.75
CA ILE A 108 -15.00 4.38 14.56
C ILE A 108 -15.02 3.86 13.12
N PHE A 109 -14.71 4.72 12.16
CA PHE A 109 -14.56 4.37 10.74
C PHE A 109 -13.49 3.29 10.51
N PHE A 110 -12.38 3.35 11.26
CA PHE A 110 -11.27 2.43 11.07
C PHE A 110 -11.59 1.00 11.53
N VAL A 111 -12.54 0.83 12.46
CA VAL A 111 -12.92 -0.50 12.99
C VAL A 111 -13.48 -1.42 11.88
N PRO A 112 -14.59 -1.08 11.20
CA PRO A 112 -15.07 -1.89 10.07
C PRO A 112 -14.06 -1.88 8.92
N TYR A 113 -13.34 -0.78 8.67
CA TYR A 113 -12.34 -0.70 7.61
C TYR A 113 -11.28 -1.80 7.75
N ILE A 114 -10.67 -1.93 8.93
CA ILE A 114 -9.58 -2.89 9.19
C ILE A 114 -10.12 -4.33 9.22
N ILE A 115 -11.27 -4.55 9.87
CA ILE A 115 -11.86 -5.89 10.01
C ILE A 115 -12.30 -6.44 8.65
N LEU A 116 -12.87 -5.59 7.79
CA LEU A 116 -13.46 -6.01 6.52
C LEU A 116 -12.50 -5.94 5.34
N GLU A 117 -11.30 -5.37 5.49
CA GLU A 117 -10.29 -5.31 4.43
C GLU A 117 -9.97 -6.70 3.86
N VAL A 118 -9.72 -7.68 4.73
CA VAL A 118 -9.41 -9.07 4.33
C VAL A 118 -10.65 -9.82 3.81
N PRO A 119 -11.79 -9.87 4.53
CA PRO A 119 -13.02 -10.50 4.02
C PRO A 119 -13.48 -9.93 2.68
N SER A 120 -13.41 -8.61 2.50
CA SER A 120 -13.80 -7.94 1.25
C SER A 120 -12.93 -8.38 0.08
N ASN A 121 -11.64 -8.59 0.29
CA ASN A 121 -10.73 -9.11 -0.74
C ASN A 121 -11.01 -10.59 -1.09
N ILE A 122 -11.45 -11.41 -0.12
CA ILE A 122 -11.90 -12.79 -0.38
C ILE A 122 -13.19 -12.76 -1.22
N LEU A 123 -14.09 -11.84 -0.90
CA LEU A 123 -15.33 -11.66 -1.64
C LEU A 123 -15.07 -11.22 -3.08
N LEU A 124 -14.15 -10.27 -3.31
CA LEU A 124 -13.73 -9.82 -4.64
C LEU A 124 -13.38 -10.99 -5.58
N LYS A 125 -12.64 -12.00 -5.10
CA LYS A 125 -12.25 -13.18 -5.91
C LYS A 125 -13.45 -13.99 -6.40
N LYS A 126 -14.61 -13.88 -5.76
CA LYS A 126 -15.84 -14.57 -6.19
C LYS A 126 -16.56 -13.82 -7.31
N PHE A 127 -16.25 -12.54 -7.54
CA PHE A 127 -16.85 -11.76 -8.61
C PHE A 127 -16.15 -12.05 -9.94
N LYS A 128 -16.95 -12.42 -10.95
CA LYS A 128 -16.44 -12.62 -12.32
C LYS A 128 -15.87 -11.33 -12.91
N ARG A 129 -16.45 -10.18 -12.55
CA ARG A 129 -16.06 -8.83 -13.01
C ARG A 129 -15.61 -7.99 -11.82
N PRO A 130 -14.30 -7.84 -11.58
CA PRO A 130 -13.78 -7.02 -10.49
C PRO A 130 -14.20 -5.54 -10.62
N SER A 131 -14.41 -5.04 -11.84
CA SER A 131 -14.90 -3.67 -12.08
C SER A 131 -16.27 -3.42 -11.46
N THR A 132 -17.17 -4.41 -11.56
CA THR A 132 -18.53 -4.34 -11.00
C THR A 132 -18.48 -4.30 -9.49
N TYR A 133 -17.60 -5.10 -8.87
CA TYR A 133 -17.42 -5.07 -7.42
C TYR A 133 -16.93 -3.70 -6.95
N ILE A 134 -15.88 -3.16 -7.57
CA ILE A 134 -15.36 -1.83 -7.21
C ILE A 134 -16.43 -0.76 -7.44
N GLY A 135 -17.15 -0.79 -8.56
CA GLY A 135 -18.26 0.15 -8.82
C GLY A 135 -19.35 0.09 -7.75
N ILE A 136 -19.72 -1.11 -7.27
CA ILE A 136 -20.69 -1.25 -6.17
C ILE A 136 -20.16 -0.62 -4.89
N LEU A 137 -18.89 -0.86 -4.54
CA LEU A 137 -18.28 -0.23 -3.37
C LEU A 137 -18.33 1.30 -3.47
N VAL A 138 -17.97 1.84 -4.64
CA VAL A 138 -17.97 3.29 -4.92
C VAL A 138 -19.35 3.89 -4.77
N LEU A 139 -20.36 3.23 -5.34
CA LEU A 139 -21.75 3.66 -5.21
C LEU A 139 -22.22 3.65 -3.76
N CYS A 140 -21.95 2.57 -3.03
CA CYS A 140 -22.35 2.45 -1.63
C CYS A 140 -21.68 3.53 -0.78
N TRP A 141 -20.36 3.72 -0.90
CA TRP A 141 -19.67 4.71 -0.08
C TRP A 141 -20.08 6.14 -0.47
N GLY A 142 -20.21 6.46 -1.76
CA GLY A 142 -20.65 7.78 -2.23
C GLY A 142 -22.07 8.12 -1.77
N THR A 143 -22.96 7.11 -1.73
CA THR A 143 -24.32 7.28 -1.20
C THR A 143 -24.29 7.58 0.29
N ILE A 144 -23.50 6.83 1.07
CA ILE A 144 -23.35 7.06 2.52
C ILE A 144 -22.73 8.43 2.79
N MET A 145 -21.76 8.87 2.00
CA MET A 145 -21.19 10.22 2.07
C MET A 145 -22.25 11.29 1.82
N THR A 146 -23.06 11.13 0.78
CA THR A 146 -24.17 12.06 0.48
C THR A 146 -25.15 12.15 1.65
N LEU A 147 -25.50 11.00 2.24
CA LEU A 147 -26.40 10.92 3.40
C LEU A 147 -25.76 11.48 4.68
N THR A 148 -24.44 11.54 4.79
CA THR A 148 -23.75 12.13 5.95
C THR A 148 -24.04 13.63 6.06
N GLY A 149 -24.22 14.33 4.93
CA GLY A 149 -24.52 15.75 4.91
C GLY A 149 -25.90 16.13 5.44
N ILE A 150 -26.85 15.19 5.54
CA ILE A 150 -28.20 15.46 6.06
C ILE A 150 -28.38 15.09 7.54
N VAL A 151 -27.32 14.56 8.17
CA VAL A 151 -27.33 14.15 9.58
C VAL A 151 -27.53 15.36 10.49
N LYS A 152 -28.29 15.16 11.59
CA LYS A 152 -28.64 16.21 12.56
C LYS A 152 -28.16 15.96 14.00
N ASN A 153 -27.52 14.82 14.26
CA ASN A 153 -27.00 14.50 15.59
C ASN A 153 -25.78 13.56 15.53
N PHE A 154 -25.09 13.44 16.67
CA PHE A 154 -23.94 12.56 16.83
C PHE A 154 -24.22 11.09 16.45
N THR A 155 -25.37 10.54 16.83
CA THR A 155 -25.74 9.15 16.54
C THR A 155 -25.82 8.87 15.04
N GLY A 156 -26.47 9.75 14.28
CA GLY A 156 -26.54 9.63 12.82
C GLY A 156 -25.17 9.71 12.17
N LEU A 157 -24.27 10.55 12.70
CA LEU A 157 -22.90 10.65 12.20
C LEU A 157 -22.16 9.33 12.46
N MET A 158 -22.26 8.79 13.67
CA MET A 158 -21.66 7.50 14.04
C MET A 158 -22.12 6.35 13.12
N ILE A 159 -23.42 6.26 12.84
CA ILE A 159 -23.97 5.26 11.92
C ILE A 159 -23.37 5.44 10.53
N CYS A 160 -23.36 6.66 9.99
CA CYS A 160 -22.77 6.93 8.69
C CYS A 160 -21.29 6.57 8.65
N ARG A 161 -20.53 6.86 9.71
CA ARG A 161 -19.09 6.54 9.79
C ARG A 161 -18.80 5.04 9.81
N VAL A 162 -19.59 4.26 10.54
CA VAL A 162 -19.48 2.80 10.53
C VAL A 162 -19.83 2.25 9.16
N LEU A 163 -20.97 2.68 8.61
CA LEU A 163 -21.42 2.24 7.29
C LEU A 163 -20.43 2.60 6.19
N LEU A 164 -19.77 3.77 6.28
CA LEU A 164 -18.78 4.22 5.31
C LEU A 164 -17.54 3.33 5.28
N GLY A 165 -17.07 2.87 6.46
CA GLY A 165 -15.89 2.02 6.54
C GLY A 165 -16.07 0.63 5.93
N ILE A 166 -17.32 0.14 5.81
CA ILE A 166 -17.64 -1.17 5.22
C ILE A 166 -17.28 -1.25 3.73
N PRO A 167 -17.84 -0.41 2.83
CA PRO A 167 -17.53 -0.45 1.41
C PRO A 167 -16.11 0.04 1.13
N GLU A 168 -15.61 1.02 1.89
CA GLU A 168 -14.28 1.59 1.64
C GLU A 168 -13.14 0.61 1.93
N ALA A 169 -13.34 -0.33 2.87
CA ALA A 169 -12.39 -1.40 3.20
C ALA A 169 -11.96 -2.23 1.97
N GLY A 170 -12.89 -2.43 1.03
CA GLY A 170 -12.66 -3.28 -0.14
C GLY A 170 -11.92 -2.60 -1.29
N PHE A 171 -11.88 -1.26 -1.29
CA PHE A 171 -11.42 -0.51 -2.44
C PHE A 171 -9.93 -0.72 -2.69
N PHE A 172 -9.09 -0.50 -1.68
CA PHE A 172 -7.64 -0.55 -1.83
C PHE A 172 -7.14 -1.96 -2.24
N PRO A 173 -7.53 -3.05 -1.55
CA PRO A 173 -7.17 -4.40 -2.00
C PRO A 173 -7.70 -4.72 -3.41
N GLY A 174 -8.92 -4.26 -3.74
CA GLY A 174 -9.50 -4.45 -5.07
C GLY A 174 -8.75 -3.73 -6.18
N ALA A 175 -8.32 -2.50 -5.93
CA ALA A 175 -7.46 -1.75 -6.83
C ALA A 175 -6.11 -2.45 -7.06
N VAL A 176 -5.47 -2.93 -5.97
CA VAL A 176 -4.21 -3.68 -6.06
C VAL A 176 -4.40 -4.95 -6.88
N TYR A 177 -5.48 -5.71 -6.66
CA TYR A 177 -5.81 -6.92 -7.42
C TYR A 177 -6.01 -6.66 -8.92
N LEU A 178 -6.70 -5.57 -9.28
CA LEU A 178 -6.83 -5.19 -10.68
C LEU A 178 -5.47 -4.87 -11.29
N ILE A 179 -4.65 -4.05 -10.65
CA ILE A 179 -3.31 -3.72 -11.14
C ILE A 179 -2.47 -4.99 -11.29
N THR A 180 -2.49 -5.90 -10.33
CA THR A 180 -1.73 -7.15 -10.44
C THR A 180 -2.26 -8.04 -11.57
N SER A 181 -3.53 -7.97 -11.95
CA SER A 181 -4.09 -8.74 -13.07
C SER A 181 -3.65 -8.20 -14.44
N TRP A 182 -3.27 -6.92 -14.53
CA TRP A 182 -2.90 -6.25 -15.78
C TRP A 182 -1.39 -6.15 -16.00
N TYR A 183 -0.60 -6.12 -14.93
CA TYR A 183 0.84 -5.82 -15.01
C TYR A 183 1.73 -6.96 -14.50
N PRO A 184 2.92 -7.12 -15.12
CA PRO A 184 3.94 -8.00 -14.58
C PRO A 184 4.44 -7.45 -13.24
N GLN A 185 4.87 -8.34 -12.35
CA GLN A 185 5.18 -8.00 -10.95
C GLN A 185 6.16 -6.82 -10.79
N ARG A 186 7.16 -6.72 -11.67
CA ARG A 186 8.15 -5.63 -11.66
C ARG A 186 7.54 -4.25 -11.93
N GLN A 187 6.42 -4.20 -12.63
CA GLN A 187 5.77 -2.97 -13.07
C GLN A 187 4.65 -2.50 -12.14
N VAL A 188 4.08 -3.41 -11.32
CA VAL A 188 2.99 -3.13 -10.37
C VAL A 188 3.39 -2.04 -9.37
N GLN A 189 4.60 -2.11 -8.80
CA GLN A 189 5.05 -1.18 -7.76
C GLN A 189 5.04 0.28 -8.23
N THR A 190 5.48 0.56 -9.47
CA THR A 190 5.47 1.91 -10.03
C THR A 190 4.05 2.47 -10.16
N ARG A 191 3.05 1.64 -10.47
CA ARG A 191 1.65 2.08 -10.59
C ARG A 191 1.00 2.28 -9.23
N LEU A 192 1.37 1.45 -8.25
CA LEU A 192 0.98 1.68 -6.85
C LEU A 192 1.59 2.97 -6.29
N ALA A 193 2.79 3.37 -6.71
CA ALA A 193 3.37 4.66 -6.33
C ALA A 193 2.53 5.84 -6.85
N LEU A 194 1.99 5.76 -8.07
CA LEU A 194 1.08 6.78 -8.61
C LEU A 194 -0.21 6.89 -7.79
N PHE A 195 -0.74 5.75 -7.30
CA PHE A 195 -1.84 5.73 -6.34
C PHE A 195 -1.52 6.52 -5.09
N TYR A 196 -0.38 6.25 -4.45
CA TYR A 196 0.03 6.99 -3.25
C TYR A 196 0.19 8.49 -3.51
N CYS A 197 0.59 8.89 -4.73
CA CYS A 197 0.62 10.30 -5.13
C CYS A 197 -0.79 10.91 -5.19
N ALA A 198 -1.79 10.18 -5.70
CA ALA A 198 -3.18 10.63 -5.67
C ALA A 198 -3.70 10.81 -4.23
N SER A 199 -3.34 9.91 -3.31
CA SER A 199 -3.62 10.10 -1.88
C SER A 199 -2.95 11.37 -1.32
N ALA A 200 -1.71 11.69 -1.71
CA ALA A 200 -1.06 12.92 -1.25
C ALA A 200 -1.75 14.18 -1.77
N LEU A 201 -2.09 14.19 -3.07
CA LEU A 201 -2.82 15.30 -3.71
C LEU A 201 -4.23 15.48 -3.17
N SER A 202 -4.88 14.42 -2.70
CA SER A 202 -6.24 14.48 -2.15
C SER A 202 -6.42 15.54 -1.04
N GLY A 203 -5.39 15.75 -0.20
CA GLY A 203 -5.46 16.76 0.86
C GLY A 203 -5.56 18.18 0.31
N ALA A 204 -4.82 18.48 -0.76
CA ALA A 204 -4.88 19.77 -1.44
C ALA A 204 -6.25 19.98 -2.13
N PHE A 205 -6.76 18.96 -2.82
CA PHE A 205 -8.08 19.03 -3.45
C PHE A 205 -9.21 19.16 -2.42
N SER A 206 -9.14 18.41 -1.31
CA SER A 206 -10.14 18.49 -0.24
C SER A 206 -10.18 19.88 0.39
N GLY A 207 -9.04 20.50 0.69
CA GLY A 207 -9.01 21.89 1.20
C GLY A 207 -9.58 22.90 0.19
N LEU A 208 -9.28 22.74 -1.10
CA LEU A 208 -9.80 23.61 -2.16
C LEU A 208 -11.32 23.47 -2.36
N LEU A 209 -11.82 22.23 -2.40
CA LEU A 209 -13.24 21.93 -2.53
C LEU A 209 -14.01 22.42 -1.31
N ALA A 210 -13.50 22.16 -0.10
CA ALA A 210 -14.08 22.68 1.12
C ALA A 210 -14.18 24.21 1.10
N PHE A 211 -13.14 24.92 0.66
CA PHE A 211 -13.17 26.37 0.52
C PHE A 211 -14.25 26.86 -0.45
N ALA A 212 -14.38 26.20 -1.60
CA ALA A 212 -15.37 26.57 -2.60
C ALA A 212 -16.80 26.30 -2.12
N ILE A 213 -17.01 25.14 -1.48
CA ILE A 213 -18.32 24.66 -1.04
C ILE A 213 -18.78 25.37 0.24
N ALA A 214 -17.87 25.75 1.14
CA ALA A 214 -18.20 26.49 2.36
C ALA A 214 -18.93 27.81 2.08
N LYS A 215 -18.79 28.38 0.87
CA LYS A 215 -19.54 29.57 0.44
C LYS A 215 -21.03 29.33 0.23
N MET A 216 -21.48 28.07 0.24
CA MET A 216 -22.89 27.68 0.16
C MET A 216 -23.56 27.59 1.53
N ASP A 217 -22.92 28.08 2.58
CA ASP A 217 -23.51 28.14 3.92
C ASP A 217 -24.88 28.84 3.93
N GLY A 218 -25.87 28.20 4.55
CA GLY A 218 -27.26 28.65 4.58
C GLY A 218 -28.07 28.35 3.32
N MET A 219 -27.46 27.91 2.22
CA MET A 219 -28.18 27.55 1.00
C MET A 219 -29.04 26.30 1.22
N GLY A 220 -30.33 26.38 0.88
CA GLY A 220 -31.25 25.25 1.07
C GLY A 220 -31.50 24.86 2.54
N GLY A 221 -31.18 25.75 3.49
CA GLY A 221 -31.31 25.47 4.93
C GLY A 221 -30.28 24.48 5.49
N LEU A 222 -29.19 24.24 4.75
CA LEU A 222 -28.07 23.41 5.18
C LEU A 222 -26.85 24.27 5.51
N ALA A 223 -26.11 23.86 6.54
CA ALA A 223 -24.84 24.49 6.91
C ALA A 223 -23.75 24.17 5.87
N GLY A 224 -22.72 25.02 5.78
CA GLY A 224 -21.62 24.85 4.83
C GLY A 224 -20.94 23.48 4.91
N TRP A 225 -20.79 22.92 6.11
CA TRP A 225 -20.20 21.58 6.29
C TRP A 225 -21.04 20.45 5.68
N ALA A 226 -22.38 20.58 5.71
CA ALA A 226 -23.28 19.59 5.16
C ALA A 226 -23.13 19.50 3.63
N TRP A 227 -22.99 20.65 2.97
CA TRP A 227 -22.79 20.72 1.53
C TRP A 227 -21.49 20.06 1.06
N ILE A 228 -20.43 20.06 1.87
CA ILE A 228 -19.18 19.34 1.57
C ILE A 228 -19.48 17.87 1.35
N PHE A 229 -20.20 17.24 2.28
CA PHE A 229 -20.57 15.82 2.19
C PHE A 229 -21.58 15.54 1.06
N VAL A 230 -22.58 16.40 0.88
CA VAL A 230 -23.62 16.20 -0.16
C VAL A 230 -23.02 16.29 -1.56
N LEU A 231 -22.28 17.36 -1.89
CA LEU A 231 -21.74 17.55 -3.24
C LEU A 231 -20.68 16.52 -3.58
N GLU A 232 -19.73 16.29 -2.67
CA GLU A 232 -18.65 15.35 -2.93
C GLU A 232 -19.15 13.91 -2.95
N GLY A 233 -20.14 13.58 -2.10
CA GLY A 233 -20.87 12.32 -2.16
C GLY A 233 -21.58 12.10 -3.49
N MET A 234 -22.32 13.10 -4.00
CA MET A 234 -23.02 13.00 -5.29
C MET A 234 -22.04 12.81 -6.45
N VAL A 235 -20.96 13.58 -6.49
CA VAL A 235 -19.90 13.39 -7.52
C VAL A 235 -19.32 11.98 -7.44
N THR A 236 -19.10 11.48 -6.23
CA THR A 236 -18.60 10.12 -6.00
C THR A 236 -19.59 9.05 -6.46
N VAL A 237 -20.90 9.24 -6.26
CA VAL A 237 -21.95 8.37 -6.80
C VAL A 237 -21.90 8.36 -8.33
N LEU A 238 -21.79 9.53 -8.97
CA LEU A 238 -21.68 9.63 -10.43
C LEU A 238 -20.44 8.90 -10.95
N ILE A 239 -19.30 9.02 -10.26
CA ILE A 239 -18.08 8.29 -10.59
C ILE A 239 -18.30 6.79 -10.40
N GLY A 240 -18.98 6.36 -9.33
CA GLY A 240 -19.34 4.96 -9.10
C GLY A 240 -20.20 4.38 -10.23
N VAL A 241 -21.18 5.13 -10.72
CA VAL A 241 -21.96 4.75 -11.92
C VAL A 241 -21.04 4.67 -13.15
N ALA A 242 -20.17 5.66 -13.34
CA ALA A 242 -19.22 5.67 -14.46
C ALA A 242 -18.25 4.49 -14.43
N CYS A 243 -17.88 3.97 -13.25
CA CYS A 243 -17.00 2.81 -13.12
C CYS A 243 -17.54 1.57 -13.85
N PHE A 244 -18.86 1.34 -13.86
CA PHE A 244 -19.44 0.19 -14.57
C PHE A 244 -19.23 0.23 -16.08
N PHE A 245 -18.96 1.42 -16.65
CA PHE A 245 -18.78 1.62 -18.07
C PHE A 245 -17.31 1.82 -18.46
N VAL A 246 -16.54 2.54 -17.64
CA VAL A 246 -15.18 2.99 -17.98
C VAL A 246 -14.10 2.06 -17.43
N MET A 247 -14.35 1.39 -16.29
CA MET A 247 -13.32 0.57 -15.65
C MET A 247 -13.07 -0.71 -16.44
N PRO A 248 -11.81 -0.98 -16.86
CA PRO A 248 -11.49 -2.23 -17.52
C PRO A 248 -11.53 -3.40 -16.53
N ASP A 249 -12.12 -4.52 -16.95
CA ASP A 249 -12.19 -5.78 -16.20
C ASP A 249 -10.83 -6.52 -16.21
N THR A 250 -10.78 -7.83 -16.01
CA THR A 250 -9.55 -8.61 -16.21
C THR A 250 -9.18 -8.69 -17.70
N PRO A 251 -7.91 -8.99 -18.03
CA PRO A 251 -7.49 -9.19 -19.43
C PRO A 251 -8.36 -10.20 -20.18
N ALA A 252 -8.79 -11.27 -19.49
CA ALA A 252 -9.65 -12.32 -20.05
C ALA A 252 -11.03 -11.81 -20.56
N LEU A 253 -11.53 -10.73 -19.97
CA LEU A 253 -12.85 -10.17 -20.27
C LEU A 253 -12.77 -8.91 -21.15
N SER A 254 -11.57 -8.52 -21.58
CA SER A 254 -11.28 -7.22 -22.22
C SER A 254 -11.12 -7.27 -23.74
N GLY A 255 -11.69 -8.27 -24.41
CA GLY A 255 -11.61 -8.44 -25.87
C GLY A 255 -12.29 -7.34 -26.70
N LYS A 256 -13.06 -6.43 -26.09
CA LYS A 256 -13.69 -5.30 -26.80
C LYS A 256 -12.68 -4.26 -27.31
N TRP A 257 -11.50 -4.20 -26.71
CA TRP A 257 -10.52 -3.17 -27.00
C TRP A 257 -9.08 -3.67 -27.09
N LEU A 258 -8.82 -4.88 -26.62
CA LEU A 258 -7.58 -5.59 -26.89
C LEU A 258 -7.69 -6.35 -28.21
N THR A 259 -6.59 -6.39 -28.97
CA THR A 259 -6.51 -7.34 -30.09
C THR A 259 -6.36 -8.77 -29.54
N PRO A 260 -6.69 -9.82 -30.32
CA PRO A 260 -6.50 -11.21 -29.90
C PRO A 260 -5.07 -11.50 -29.43
N ASP A 261 -4.08 -10.97 -30.12
CA ASP A 261 -2.65 -11.13 -29.78
C ASP A 261 -2.28 -10.40 -28.48
N GLU A 262 -2.76 -9.17 -28.28
CA GLU A 262 -2.56 -8.43 -27.03
C GLU A 262 -3.19 -9.16 -25.84
N GLN A 263 -4.40 -9.70 -26.02
CA GLN A 263 -5.08 -10.47 -25.00
C GLN A 263 -4.35 -11.78 -24.70
N LYS A 264 -3.93 -12.52 -25.74
CA LYS A 264 -3.15 -13.75 -25.60
C LYS A 264 -1.85 -13.51 -24.83
N TYR A 265 -1.14 -12.42 -25.15
CA TYR A 265 0.09 -12.03 -24.45
C TYR A 265 -0.14 -11.81 -22.95
N LEU A 266 -1.20 -11.08 -22.57
CA LEU A 266 -1.51 -10.81 -21.17
C LEU A 266 -1.94 -12.07 -20.40
N LEU A 267 -2.68 -12.97 -21.04
CA LEU A 267 -3.08 -14.24 -20.43
C LEU A 267 -1.86 -15.13 -20.17
N ILE A 268 -0.97 -15.27 -21.15
CA ILE A 268 0.28 -16.01 -20.98
C ILE A 268 1.14 -15.37 -19.89
N GLN A 269 1.24 -14.04 -19.86
CA GLN A 269 1.96 -13.32 -18.81
C GLN A 269 1.43 -13.66 -17.41
N ASN A 270 0.11 -13.72 -17.24
CA ASN A 270 -0.50 -14.04 -15.96
C ASN A 270 -0.24 -15.50 -15.56
N ILE A 271 -0.28 -16.45 -16.51
CA ILE A 271 0.09 -17.85 -16.26
C ILE A 271 1.56 -17.93 -15.81
N ILE A 272 2.47 -17.24 -16.50
CA ILE A 272 3.89 -17.19 -16.13
C ILE A 272 4.09 -16.57 -14.75
N LYS A 273 3.41 -15.46 -14.47
CA LYS A 273 3.47 -14.76 -13.19
C LYS A 273 3.01 -15.64 -12.04
N ASN A 274 1.95 -16.40 -12.24
CA ASN A 274 1.35 -17.28 -11.23
C ASN A 274 2.00 -18.69 -11.25
N ASN A 275 3.14 -18.90 -11.93
CA ASN A 275 3.79 -20.20 -12.07
C ASN A 275 2.86 -21.35 -12.53
N GLY A 276 1.87 -21.07 -13.39
CA GLY A 276 0.92 -22.08 -13.88
C GLY A 276 -0.13 -22.54 -12.84
N THR A 277 -0.17 -21.92 -11.65
CA THR A 277 -1.02 -22.38 -10.53
C THR A 277 -2.51 -22.08 -10.69
N GLU A 278 -2.95 -21.29 -11.68
CA GLU A 278 -4.40 -21.08 -11.93
C GLU A 278 -5.17 -22.38 -12.19
N LYS A 279 -4.51 -23.41 -12.77
CA LYS A 279 -5.12 -24.74 -12.93
C LYS A 279 -5.10 -25.58 -11.64
N HIS A 280 -4.26 -25.23 -10.66
CA HIS A 280 -4.11 -25.94 -9.38
C HIS A 280 -4.85 -25.28 -8.20
N GLU A 281 -5.42 -24.08 -8.37
CA GLU A 281 -6.16 -23.37 -7.30
C GLU A 281 -7.45 -24.07 -6.84
N LYS A 282 -7.95 -25.10 -7.54
CA LYS A 282 -9.05 -25.93 -7.02
C LYS A 282 -8.64 -26.80 -5.81
N GLY A 283 -7.36 -26.83 -5.41
CA GLY A 283 -6.88 -27.72 -4.34
C GLY A 283 -5.82 -27.17 -3.39
N ASP A 284 -5.25 -25.98 -3.59
CA ASP A 284 -4.17 -25.48 -2.71
C ASP A 284 -4.78 -24.94 -1.40
N LYS A 285 -4.99 -25.85 -0.45
CA LYS A 285 -5.50 -25.56 0.90
C LYS A 285 -4.70 -24.42 1.52
N PHE A 286 -5.38 -23.48 2.16
CA PHE A 286 -4.76 -22.41 2.96
C PHE A 286 -3.66 -23.00 3.87
N LYS A 287 -2.40 -22.70 3.56
CA LYS A 287 -1.25 -23.29 4.28
C LYS A 287 -1.05 -22.55 5.60
N TRP A 288 -1.71 -23.04 6.65
CA TRP A 288 -1.58 -22.57 8.03
C TRP A 288 -0.13 -22.39 8.49
N THR A 289 0.81 -23.16 7.94
CA THR A 289 2.24 -23.03 8.19
C THR A 289 2.78 -21.64 7.82
N TYR A 290 2.39 -21.08 6.66
CA TYR A 290 2.83 -19.75 6.26
C TYR A 290 2.25 -18.66 7.16
N LEU A 291 0.99 -18.82 7.59
CA LEU A 291 0.39 -17.90 8.56
C LEU A 291 1.17 -17.95 9.88
N LYS A 292 1.47 -19.16 10.40
CA LYS A 292 2.26 -19.35 11.63
C LYS A 292 3.65 -18.73 11.51
N ASP A 293 4.33 -18.93 10.38
CA ASP A 293 5.63 -18.31 10.12
C ASP A 293 5.55 -16.79 10.06
N LEU A 294 4.45 -16.24 9.54
CA LEU A 294 4.23 -14.80 9.44
C LEU A 294 4.02 -14.18 10.82
N VAL A 295 3.10 -14.75 11.61
CA VAL A 295 2.72 -14.23 12.93
C VAL A 295 3.76 -14.50 14.02
N THR A 296 4.82 -15.28 13.73
CA THR A 296 5.95 -15.50 14.63
C THR A 296 7.19 -14.70 14.24
N ASP A 297 7.20 -14.03 13.08
CA ASP A 297 8.34 -13.26 12.62
C ASP A 297 8.34 -11.83 13.17
N TYR A 298 9.20 -11.59 14.16
CA TYR A 298 9.36 -10.28 14.78
C TYR A 298 9.70 -9.15 13.77
N LYS A 299 10.34 -9.47 12.65
CA LYS A 299 10.72 -8.48 11.62
C LYS A 299 9.48 -7.92 10.91
N ILE A 300 8.44 -8.74 10.74
CA ILE A 300 7.16 -8.33 10.17
C ILE A 300 6.44 -7.39 11.14
N TYR A 301 6.46 -7.69 12.44
CA TYR A 301 5.90 -6.78 13.45
C TYR A 301 6.68 -5.48 13.59
N LEU A 302 8.01 -5.49 13.45
CA LEU A 302 8.81 -4.25 13.40
C LEU A 302 8.44 -3.40 12.18
N GLN A 303 8.26 -4.02 11.01
CA GLN A 303 7.77 -3.29 9.83
C GLN A 303 6.34 -2.76 10.04
N ALA A 304 5.47 -3.56 10.64
CA ALA A 304 4.08 -3.16 10.91
C ALA A 304 4.03 -2.02 11.91
N TRP A 305 4.90 -2.05 12.91
CA TRP A 305 5.08 -0.99 13.88
C TRP A 305 5.57 0.30 13.23
N ILE A 306 6.56 0.23 12.33
CA ILE A 306 7.02 1.39 11.53
C ILE A 306 5.86 2.02 10.74
N LEU A 307 5.04 1.22 10.05
CA LEU A 307 3.87 1.73 9.33
C LEU A 307 2.79 2.26 10.27
N PHE A 308 2.56 1.61 11.41
CA PHE A 308 1.60 2.03 12.42
C PHE A 308 1.97 3.41 12.97
N THR A 309 3.19 3.57 13.50
CA THR A 309 3.65 4.83 14.10
C THR A 309 3.70 5.95 13.08
N ALA A 310 4.12 5.66 11.84
CA ALA A 310 4.03 6.62 10.74
C ALA A 310 2.57 7.02 10.45
N SER A 311 1.64 6.06 10.42
CA SER A 311 0.23 6.31 10.14
C SER A 311 -0.46 7.12 11.23
N VAL A 312 -0.07 6.94 12.50
CA VAL A 312 -0.56 7.79 13.62
C VAL A 312 -0.26 9.25 13.33
N CYS A 313 0.99 9.57 12.98
CA CYS A 313 1.42 10.94 12.66
C CYS A 313 0.66 11.48 11.42
N ALA A 314 0.50 10.66 10.38
CA ALA A 314 -0.21 11.05 9.16
C ALA A 314 -1.68 11.39 9.42
N TYR A 315 -2.43 10.48 10.04
CA TYR A 315 -3.87 10.66 10.27
C TYR A 315 -4.14 11.75 11.30
N GLY A 316 -3.34 11.81 12.37
CA GLY A 316 -3.46 12.85 13.39
C GLY A 316 -3.30 14.24 12.81
N LEU A 317 -2.26 14.45 11.97
CA LEU A 317 -2.09 15.73 11.28
C LEU A 317 -3.18 15.95 10.24
N LYS A 318 -3.56 14.95 9.45
CA LYS A 318 -4.57 15.07 8.38
C LYS A 318 -5.92 15.54 8.92
N PHE A 319 -6.41 14.97 10.03
CA PHE A 319 -7.71 15.31 10.62
C PHE A 319 -7.71 16.66 11.35
N THR A 320 -6.53 17.17 11.71
CA THR A 320 -6.40 18.41 12.50
C THR A 320 -5.76 19.56 11.75
N MET A 321 -5.23 19.34 10.54
CA MET A 321 -4.61 20.38 9.71
C MET A 321 -5.48 21.64 9.56
N PRO A 322 -6.79 21.53 9.27
CA PRO A 322 -7.64 22.72 9.17
C PRO A 322 -7.81 23.43 10.52
N SER A 323 -7.79 22.69 11.63
CA SER A 323 -7.86 23.25 12.98
C SER A 323 -6.56 23.92 13.42
N ILE A 324 -5.40 23.37 13.02
CA ILE A 324 -4.07 23.94 13.27
C ILE A 324 -3.95 25.28 12.52
N THR A 325 -4.29 25.29 11.23
CA THR A 325 -4.27 26.51 10.41
C THR A 325 -5.29 27.54 10.91
N LYS A 326 -6.51 27.15 11.29
CA LYS A 326 -7.47 28.07 11.92
C LYS A 326 -6.94 28.67 13.24
N SER A 327 -6.22 27.89 14.04
CA SER A 327 -5.58 28.37 15.27
C SER A 327 -4.49 29.42 15.02
N MET A 328 -3.88 29.46 13.84
CA MET A 328 -2.91 30.49 13.42
C MET A 328 -3.55 31.87 13.21
N GLY A 329 -4.89 31.97 13.22
CA GLY A 329 -5.62 33.24 13.06
C GLY A 329 -6.30 33.41 11.70
N PHE A 330 -6.24 32.41 10.83
CA PHE A 330 -6.98 32.41 9.57
C PHE A 330 -8.48 32.18 9.79
N THR A 331 -9.32 32.78 8.96
CA THR A 331 -10.75 32.44 8.86
C THR A 331 -10.95 30.99 8.41
N SER A 332 -12.11 30.36 8.63
CA SER A 332 -12.33 28.95 8.23
C SER A 332 -12.00 28.70 6.75
N SER A 333 -12.48 29.57 5.86
CA SER A 333 -12.22 29.49 4.43
C SER A 333 -10.73 29.67 4.10
N GLN A 334 -10.06 30.64 4.72
CA GLN A 334 -8.62 30.82 4.52
C GLN A 334 -7.81 29.64 5.08
N ALA A 335 -8.20 29.09 6.24
CA ALA A 335 -7.54 27.95 6.86
C ALA A 335 -7.54 26.72 5.95
N GLN A 336 -8.65 26.46 5.27
CA GLN A 336 -8.75 25.38 4.27
C GLN A 336 -7.77 25.58 3.11
N LEU A 337 -7.68 26.81 2.56
CA LEU A 337 -6.69 27.14 1.53
C LEU A 337 -5.25 26.98 2.03
N MET A 338 -4.97 27.35 3.27
CA MET A 338 -3.64 27.20 3.88
C MET A 338 -3.24 25.75 4.12
N THR A 339 -4.16 24.78 4.00
CA THR A 339 -3.79 23.36 4.02
C THR A 339 -3.19 22.89 2.69
N ILE A 340 -3.43 23.60 1.58
CA ILE A 340 -3.01 23.20 0.23
C ILE A 340 -1.49 23.13 0.09
N PRO A 341 -0.70 24.18 0.45
CA PRO A 341 0.75 24.15 0.21
C PRO A 341 1.50 23.03 0.95
N PRO A 342 1.21 22.71 2.24
CA PRO A 342 1.79 21.54 2.90
C PRO A 342 1.54 20.23 2.14
N TYR A 343 0.31 20.01 1.66
CA TYR A 343 -0.01 18.79 0.91
C TYR A 343 0.68 18.73 -0.46
N VAL A 344 0.76 19.85 -1.17
CA VAL A 344 1.50 19.93 -2.45
C VAL A 344 2.99 19.65 -2.24
N ALA A 345 3.60 20.24 -1.21
CA ALA A 345 5.00 19.98 -0.86
C ALA A 345 5.22 18.50 -0.50
N GLY A 346 4.31 17.91 0.27
CA GLY A 346 4.29 16.48 0.58
C GLY A 346 4.20 15.59 -0.67
N ALA A 347 3.33 15.94 -1.62
CA ALA A 347 3.18 15.20 -2.88
C ALA A 347 4.45 15.27 -3.75
N ILE A 348 5.07 16.46 -3.87
CA ILE A 348 6.33 16.64 -4.59
C ILE A 348 7.44 15.81 -3.93
N SER A 349 7.53 15.85 -2.59
CA SER A 349 8.48 15.05 -1.83
C SER A 349 8.26 13.55 -2.05
N ALA A 350 7.02 13.07 -1.99
CA ALA A 350 6.68 11.66 -2.19
C ALA A 350 7.14 11.15 -3.56
N VAL A 351 6.89 11.92 -4.63
CA VAL A 351 7.35 11.55 -5.99
C VAL A 351 8.87 11.57 -6.08
N GLY A 352 9.52 12.63 -5.60
CA GLY A 352 10.97 12.81 -5.68
C GLY A 352 11.72 11.72 -4.92
N MET A 353 11.32 11.48 -3.66
CA MET A 353 11.97 10.51 -2.77
C MET A 353 11.68 9.07 -3.18
N SER A 354 10.49 8.77 -3.73
CA SER A 354 10.22 7.43 -4.28
C SER A 354 11.12 7.11 -5.46
N LYS A 355 11.27 8.05 -6.41
CA LYS A 355 12.18 7.90 -7.56
C LYS A 355 13.64 7.74 -7.10
N LEU A 356 14.05 8.50 -6.10
CA LEU A 356 15.41 8.44 -5.57
C LEU A 356 15.67 7.11 -4.83
N SER A 357 14.72 6.66 -4.00
CA SER A 357 14.79 5.36 -3.33
C SER A 357 14.84 4.19 -4.32
N ASP A 358 14.07 4.27 -5.40
CA ASP A 358 14.13 3.28 -6.48
C ASP A 358 15.44 3.32 -7.25
N ARG A 359 16.07 4.49 -7.42
CA ARG A 359 17.39 4.57 -8.07
C ARG A 359 18.48 3.91 -7.24
N TYR A 360 18.52 4.18 -5.94
CA TYR A 360 19.55 3.65 -5.05
C TYR A 360 19.25 2.23 -4.55
N GLN A 361 18.01 1.74 -4.71
CA GLN A 361 17.56 0.42 -4.23
C GLN A 361 17.77 0.19 -2.72
N ARG A 362 17.92 1.27 -1.94
CA ARG A 362 17.98 1.25 -0.47
C ARG A 362 16.72 1.84 0.10
N ARG A 363 16.13 1.21 1.11
CA ARG A 363 14.84 1.65 1.67
C ARG A 363 15.02 2.35 3.01
N PHE A 364 15.93 1.85 3.85
CA PHE A 364 16.20 2.42 5.17
C PHE A 364 16.50 3.94 5.15
N PRO A 365 17.44 4.48 4.33
CA PRO A 365 17.80 5.90 4.38
C PRO A 365 16.64 6.84 4.04
N PHE A 366 15.73 6.39 3.18
CA PHE A 366 14.57 7.18 2.75
C PHE A 366 13.43 7.14 3.75
N ILE A 367 13.34 6.11 4.58
CA ILE A 367 12.40 6.10 5.71
C ILE A 367 12.98 6.93 6.87
N PHE A 368 14.24 6.67 7.20
CA PHE A 368 14.93 7.32 8.31
C PHE A 368 15.07 8.84 8.10
N GLY A 369 15.60 9.26 6.94
CA GLY A 369 15.79 10.67 6.64
C GLY A 369 14.48 11.45 6.60
N GLN A 370 13.41 10.85 6.09
CA GLN A 370 12.10 11.51 6.02
C GLN A 370 11.43 11.61 7.40
N MET A 371 11.57 10.58 8.24
CA MET A 371 11.08 10.63 9.62
C MET A 371 11.89 11.57 10.50
N LEU A 372 13.17 11.83 10.20
CA LEU A 372 13.94 12.91 10.83
C LEU A 372 13.34 14.28 10.52
N ILE A 373 12.91 14.52 9.28
CA ILE A 373 12.24 15.77 8.91
C ILE A 373 10.91 15.93 9.67
N VAL A 374 10.14 14.84 9.80
CA VAL A 374 8.92 14.82 10.62
C VAL A 374 9.23 15.15 12.08
N LEU A 375 10.26 14.53 12.65
CA LEU A 375 10.70 14.77 14.03
C LEU A 375 11.05 16.24 14.25
N VAL A 376 11.83 16.84 13.33
CA VAL A 376 12.19 18.27 13.39
C VAL A 376 10.93 19.16 13.36
N GLY A 377 9.97 18.85 12.49
CA GLY A 377 8.71 19.59 12.44
C GLY A 377 7.93 19.54 13.75
N PHE A 378 7.83 18.37 14.40
CA PHE A 378 7.20 18.27 15.72
C PHE A 378 8.01 18.96 16.83
N CYS A 379 9.35 18.91 16.79
CA CYS A 379 10.21 19.65 17.72
C CYS A 379 10.01 21.18 17.63
N ILE A 380 9.68 21.69 16.45
CA ILE A 380 9.35 23.11 16.26
C ILE A 380 7.93 23.40 16.73
N LEU A 381 6.93 22.56 16.38
CA LEU A 381 5.54 22.82 16.73
C LEU A 381 5.26 22.72 18.23
N LEU A 382 5.82 21.71 18.91
CA LEU A 382 5.52 21.44 20.31
C LEU A 382 5.73 22.66 21.24
N PRO A 383 6.89 23.36 21.24
CA PRO A 383 7.10 24.53 22.09
C PRO A 383 6.37 25.79 21.59
N LEU A 384 6.06 25.88 20.29
CA LEU A 384 5.51 27.08 19.68
C LEU A 384 3.98 27.09 19.61
N ALA A 385 3.34 25.91 19.68
CA ALA A 385 1.90 25.75 19.59
C ALA A 385 1.09 26.57 20.62
N PRO A 386 1.53 26.76 21.88
CA PRO A 386 0.81 27.61 22.83
C PRO A 386 0.70 29.07 22.36
N ASN A 387 1.70 29.57 21.62
CA ASN A 387 1.80 30.95 21.15
C ASN A 387 1.76 31.04 19.62
N ILE A 388 1.04 30.13 18.96
CA ILE A 388 1.06 29.93 17.51
C ILE A 388 0.80 31.22 16.71
N LYS A 389 -0.04 32.12 17.22
CA LYS A 389 -0.38 33.41 16.59
C LYS A 389 0.79 34.38 16.47
N HIS A 390 1.76 34.29 17.38
CA HIS A 390 2.96 35.15 17.37
C HIS A 390 4.06 34.58 16.48
N GLN A 391 3.98 33.30 16.12
CA GLN A 391 5.02 32.57 15.38
C GLN A 391 4.46 31.76 14.20
N ILE A 392 3.52 32.38 13.46
CA ILE A 392 2.80 31.73 12.35
C ILE A 392 3.78 31.14 11.33
N ALA A 393 4.80 31.90 10.92
CA ALA A 393 5.75 31.46 9.90
C ALA A 393 6.50 30.18 10.31
N ALA A 394 7.04 30.13 11.53
CA ALA A 394 7.76 28.96 12.03
C ALA A 394 6.85 27.73 12.15
N CYS A 395 5.65 27.90 12.69
CA CYS A 395 4.68 26.81 12.84
C CYS A 395 4.18 26.31 11.49
N TYR A 396 3.96 27.20 10.52
CA TYR A 396 3.55 26.84 9.18
C TYR A 396 4.65 26.08 8.42
N ILE A 397 5.90 26.54 8.51
CA ILE A 397 7.05 25.82 7.95
C ILE A 397 7.15 24.42 8.57
N ALA A 398 6.97 24.30 9.88
CA ALA A 398 7.01 23.01 10.56
C ALA A 398 5.92 22.05 10.08
N VAL A 399 4.70 22.54 9.84
CA VAL A 399 3.61 21.76 9.22
C VAL A 399 3.98 21.29 7.80
N VAL A 400 4.61 22.16 7.00
CA VAL A 400 5.10 21.81 5.66
C VAL A 400 6.19 20.73 5.74
N LEU A 401 7.14 20.85 6.67
CA LEU A 401 8.19 19.85 6.90
C LEU A 401 7.60 18.49 7.27
N ILE A 402 6.61 18.45 8.17
CA ILE A 402 5.95 17.19 8.52
C ILE A 402 5.31 16.57 7.28
N CYS A 403 4.63 17.33 6.44
CA CYS A 403 4.05 16.79 5.20
C CYS A 403 5.14 16.28 4.23
N ILE A 404 6.24 17.02 4.06
CA ILE A 404 7.39 16.62 3.22
C ILE A 404 7.94 15.26 3.67
N GLY A 405 8.09 15.06 4.99
CA GLY A 405 8.62 13.81 5.55
C GLY A 405 7.60 12.66 5.58
N GLN A 406 6.33 12.95 5.85
CA GLN A 406 5.33 11.93 6.14
C GLN A 406 4.88 11.15 4.89
N TYR A 407 4.65 11.86 3.77
CA TYR A 407 4.09 11.24 2.57
C TYR A 407 5.00 10.23 1.86
N PRO A 408 6.33 10.44 1.76
CA PRO A 408 7.25 9.43 1.22
C PRO A 408 7.35 8.14 2.06
N THR A 409 7.05 8.16 3.36
CA THR A 409 7.36 7.03 4.25
C THR A 409 6.47 5.80 3.99
N ASN A 410 5.17 5.99 3.75
CA ASN A 410 4.25 4.88 3.47
C ASN A 410 4.62 4.04 2.23
N PRO A 411 4.86 4.65 1.04
CA PRO A 411 5.29 3.87 -0.13
C PRO A 411 6.67 3.23 0.08
N ALA A 412 7.60 3.92 0.76
CA ALA A 412 8.92 3.35 1.07
C ALA A 412 8.82 2.13 2.00
N GLY A 413 8.00 2.21 3.05
CA GLY A 413 7.74 1.10 3.98
C GLY A 413 7.08 -0.09 3.28
N SER A 414 6.08 0.17 2.43
CA SER A 414 5.43 -0.86 1.61
C SER A 414 6.41 -1.56 0.66
N ALA A 415 7.33 -0.81 0.06
CA ALA A 415 8.39 -1.38 -0.78
C ALA A 415 9.40 -2.19 0.04
N TRP A 416 9.69 -1.78 1.27
CA TRP A 416 10.64 -2.48 2.16
C TRP A 416 10.13 -3.86 2.58
N ILE A 417 8.85 -3.96 2.98
CA ILE A 417 8.24 -5.27 3.28
C ILE A 417 8.16 -6.16 2.03
N SER A 418 7.71 -5.60 0.90
CA SER A 418 7.59 -6.37 -0.35
C SER A 418 8.93 -6.91 -0.83
N GLY A 419 10.05 -6.25 -0.51
CA GLY A 419 11.40 -6.67 -0.88
C GLY A 419 12.01 -7.71 0.05
N ASN A 420 11.48 -7.87 1.27
CA ASN A 420 12.06 -8.67 2.35
C ASN A 420 11.23 -9.90 2.76
N LEU A 421 10.16 -10.20 2.02
CA LEU A 421 9.39 -11.43 2.15
C LEU A 421 9.57 -12.30 0.90
N ALA A 422 9.93 -13.57 1.10
CA ALA A 422 10.03 -14.56 0.04
C ALA A 422 8.79 -15.48 0.03
N GLY A 423 8.49 -16.03 -1.14
CA GLY A 423 7.28 -16.83 -1.37
C GLY A 423 6.07 -15.95 -1.63
N GLU A 424 5.35 -16.23 -2.72
CA GLU A 424 4.26 -15.38 -3.20
C GLU A 424 3.11 -15.28 -2.19
N GLN A 425 2.66 -16.41 -1.65
CA GLN A 425 1.59 -16.47 -0.65
C GLN A 425 1.99 -15.79 0.66
N LYS A 426 3.20 -16.07 1.19
CA LYS A 426 3.70 -15.44 2.43
C LYS A 426 3.85 -13.92 2.26
N ARG A 427 4.39 -13.46 1.13
CA ARG A 427 4.52 -12.03 0.84
C ARG A 427 3.17 -11.33 0.75
N ALA A 428 2.19 -11.92 0.06
CA ALA A 428 0.85 -11.35 -0.03
C ALA A 428 0.18 -11.22 1.36
N MET A 429 0.24 -12.28 2.17
CA MET A 429 -0.29 -12.26 3.55
C MET A 429 0.46 -11.26 4.45
N GLY A 430 1.78 -11.16 4.31
CA GLY A 430 2.60 -10.22 5.08
C GLY A 430 2.30 -8.78 4.76
N ILE A 431 2.19 -8.42 3.47
CA ILE A 431 1.80 -7.08 3.05
C ILE A 431 0.41 -6.74 3.60
N ALA A 432 -0.56 -7.65 3.49
CA ALA A 432 -1.91 -7.44 4.02
C ALA A 432 -1.91 -7.22 5.54
N LEU A 433 -1.22 -8.06 6.32
CA LEU A 433 -1.11 -7.89 7.77
C LEU A 433 -0.49 -6.53 8.13
N ASN A 434 0.56 -6.13 7.41
CA ASN A 434 1.28 -4.89 7.64
C ASN A 434 0.39 -3.66 7.38
N ILE A 435 -0.41 -3.71 6.31
CA ILE A 435 -1.36 -2.64 5.97
C ILE A 435 -2.48 -2.57 7.00
N CYS A 436 -3.08 -3.71 7.42
CA CYS A 436 -4.11 -3.74 8.46
C CYS A 436 -3.59 -3.13 9.77
N LEU A 437 -2.40 -3.54 10.21
CA LEU A 437 -1.77 -2.99 11.41
C LEU A 437 -1.39 -1.52 11.22
N GLY A 438 -0.89 -1.12 10.05
CA GLY A 438 -0.61 0.28 9.73
C GLY A 438 -1.85 1.17 9.82
N ASN A 439 -2.96 0.74 9.21
CA ASN A 439 -4.24 1.46 9.23
C ASN A 439 -4.83 1.59 10.64
N SER A 440 -4.52 0.68 11.56
CA SER A 440 -4.90 0.82 12.98
C SER A 440 -4.29 2.05 13.65
N GLY A 441 -3.19 2.59 13.09
CA GLY A 441 -2.64 3.88 13.50
C GLY A 441 -3.63 5.04 13.31
N GLY A 442 -4.61 4.91 12.41
CA GLY A 442 -5.70 5.87 12.24
C GLY A 442 -6.61 5.97 13.47
N ILE A 443 -6.78 4.87 14.22
CA ILE A 443 -7.54 4.87 15.49
C ILE A 443 -6.80 5.73 16.51
N VAL A 444 -5.51 5.47 16.74
CA VAL A 444 -4.72 6.25 17.70
C VAL A 444 -4.58 7.70 17.25
N GLY A 445 -4.28 7.93 15.97
CA GLY A 445 -4.20 9.27 15.36
C GLY A 445 -5.48 10.09 15.52
N SER A 446 -6.64 9.43 15.62
CA SER A 446 -7.92 10.09 15.91
C SER A 446 -8.02 10.64 17.32
N TYR A 447 -7.23 10.17 18.29
CA TYR A 447 -7.28 10.56 19.70
C TYR A 447 -6.09 11.41 20.18
N ILE A 448 -5.10 11.70 19.33
CA ILE A 448 -3.91 12.42 19.81
C ILE A 448 -4.18 13.91 20.07
N PHE A 449 -5.10 14.53 19.34
CA PHE A 449 -5.47 15.94 19.53
C PHE A 449 -6.80 16.04 20.27
N LEU A 450 -6.74 16.52 21.51
CA LEU A 450 -7.88 16.62 22.42
C LEU A 450 -8.40 18.06 22.48
N ASP A 451 -9.70 18.27 22.30
CA ASP A 451 -10.30 19.61 22.34
C ASP A 451 -10.15 20.30 23.70
N SER A 452 -10.01 19.53 24.79
CA SER A 452 -9.69 20.04 26.13
C SER A 452 -8.35 20.77 26.19
N GLU A 453 -7.41 20.44 25.31
CA GLU A 453 -6.07 21.02 25.26
C GLU A 453 -5.93 22.21 24.31
N LYS A 454 -7.03 22.60 23.65
CA LYS A 454 -7.04 23.69 22.67
C LYS A 454 -6.41 24.99 23.20
N LYS A 455 -6.63 25.31 24.48
CA LYS A 455 -6.11 26.54 25.11
C LYS A 455 -4.61 26.50 25.41
N ILE A 456 -4.04 25.30 25.60
CA ILE A 456 -2.64 25.09 25.97
C ILE A 456 -1.78 24.64 24.79
N GLY A 457 -2.33 24.61 23.57
CA GLY A 457 -1.58 24.30 22.35
C GLY A 457 -1.39 22.81 22.08
N TYR A 458 -2.29 21.94 22.54
CA TYR A 458 -2.29 20.49 22.24
C TYR A 458 -0.93 19.77 22.51
N PRO A 459 -0.35 19.90 23.72
CA PRO A 459 0.94 19.27 24.03
C PRO A 459 0.90 17.74 23.87
N THR A 460 -0.24 17.09 24.15
CA THR A 460 -0.39 15.64 23.97
C THR A 460 -0.32 15.27 22.48
N GLY A 461 -1.00 16.02 21.60
CA GLY A 461 -1.01 15.73 20.17
C GLY A 461 0.37 15.85 19.52
N PHE A 462 1.05 16.97 19.76
CA PHE A 462 2.39 17.18 19.22
C PHE A 462 3.44 16.31 19.91
N GLY A 463 3.30 16.05 21.22
CA GLY A 463 4.19 15.18 21.98
C GLY A 463 4.10 13.71 21.56
N ILE A 464 2.88 13.19 21.37
CA ILE A 464 2.65 11.83 20.84
C ILE A 464 3.15 11.74 19.39
N GLY A 465 2.92 12.76 18.55
CA GLY A 465 3.47 12.82 17.20
C GLY A 465 5.00 12.75 17.19
N LEU A 466 5.66 13.50 18.08
CA LEU A 466 7.11 13.45 18.26
C LEU A 466 7.59 12.05 18.71
N ALA A 467 6.93 11.47 19.73
CA ALA A 467 7.26 10.15 20.25
C ALA A 467 7.11 9.06 19.18
N PHE A 468 6.05 9.09 18.38
CA PHE A 468 5.86 8.11 17.30
C PHE A 468 6.80 8.33 16.12
N ALA A 469 7.16 9.57 15.78
CA ALA A 469 8.23 9.83 14.82
C ALA A 469 9.56 9.24 15.31
N ALA A 470 9.92 9.46 16.58
CA ALA A 470 11.12 8.87 17.20
C ALA A 470 11.05 7.34 17.25
N ALA A 471 9.90 6.76 17.60
CA ALA A 471 9.69 5.32 17.61
C ALA A 471 9.88 4.71 16.20
N THR A 472 9.45 5.42 15.16
CA THR A 472 9.67 5.02 13.76
C THR A 472 11.16 4.99 13.43
N LEU A 473 11.92 6.03 13.83
CA LEU A 473 13.37 6.10 13.64
C LEU A 473 14.09 4.94 14.35
N VAL A 474 13.83 4.76 15.64
CA VAL A 474 14.45 3.69 16.44
C VAL A 474 14.13 2.32 15.86
N SER A 475 12.87 2.07 15.50
CA SER A 475 12.44 0.78 14.94
C SER A 475 13.05 0.51 13.57
N SER A 476 13.19 1.55 12.72
CA SER A 476 13.86 1.43 11.43
C SER A 476 15.35 1.09 11.57
N ILE A 477 16.05 1.66 12.57
CA ILE A 477 17.45 1.30 12.88
C ILE A 477 17.53 -0.15 13.35
N ILE A 478 16.68 -0.57 14.28
CA ILE A 478 16.68 -1.93 14.82
C ILE A 478 16.44 -2.95 13.70
N LEU A 479 15.50 -2.65 12.79
CA LEU A 479 15.19 -3.50 11.65
C LEU A 479 16.36 -3.59 10.67
N GLU A 480 16.96 -2.46 10.31
CA GLU A 480 18.13 -2.40 9.42
C GLU A 480 19.32 -3.18 10.02
N LEU A 481 19.65 -2.94 11.29
CA LEU A 481 20.70 -3.67 11.99
C LEU A 481 20.41 -5.17 12.08
N SER A 482 19.14 -5.56 12.24
CA SER A 482 18.73 -6.96 12.23
C SER A 482 19.00 -7.60 10.87
N TYR A 483 18.63 -6.93 9.77
CA TYR A 483 18.90 -7.42 8.42
C TYR A 483 20.39 -7.49 8.11
N MET A 484 21.17 -6.46 8.48
CA MET A 484 22.62 -6.46 8.33
C MET A 484 23.29 -7.62 9.08
N ARG A 485 22.89 -7.85 10.34
CA ARG A 485 23.43 -8.97 11.15
C ARG A 485 23.11 -10.32 10.53
N ILE A 486 21.89 -10.52 10.04
CA ILE A 486 21.47 -11.77 9.40
C ILE A 486 22.23 -11.98 8.09
N ASN A 487 22.33 -10.95 7.24
CA ASN A 487 23.08 -11.02 5.98
C ASN A 487 24.56 -11.34 6.24
N LYS A 488 25.21 -10.64 7.19
CA LYS A 488 26.62 -10.89 7.54
C LYS A 488 26.85 -12.30 8.08
N LYS A 489 25.93 -12.85 8.89
CA LYS A 489 26.01 -14.24 9.35
C LYS A 489 25.88 -15.22 8.18
N ARG A 490 25.00 -14.95 7.21
CA ARG A 490 24.80 -15.81 6.05
C ARG A 490 25.92 -15.72 5.01
N GLU A 491 26.68 -14.61 4.98
CA GLU A 491 27.87 -14.44 4.14
C GLU A 491 29.05 -15.31 4.59
N GLN A 492 29.03 -15.82 5.82
CA GLN A 492 30.07 -16.72 6.34
C GLN A 492 30.01 -18.13 5.73
N PHE A 493 28.90 -18.49 5.08
CA PHE A 493 28.69 -19.79 4.47
C PHE A 493 28.72 -19.63 2.94
N SER A 494 29.50 -20.48 2.27
CA SER A 494 29.48 -20.57 0.82
C SER A 494 28.18 -21.22 0.32
N GLU A 495 27.78 -20.90 -0.91
CA GLU A 495 26.58 -21.50 -1.51
C GLU A 495 26.69 -23.03 -1.60
N ASP A 496 27.89 -23.56 -1.85
CA ASP A 496 28.17 -25.00 -1.91
C ASP A 496 27.99 -25.68 -0.55
N GLU A 497 28.41 -25.04 0.54
CA GLU A 497 28.18 -25.57 1.90
C GLU A 497 26.69 -25.62 2.23
N ILE A 498 25.94 -24.58 1.87
CA ILE A 498 24.50 -24.52 2.12
C ILE A 498 23.76 -25.58 1.28
N ARG A 499 24.14 -25.77 0.00
CA ARG A 499 23.53 -26.76 -0.89
C ARG A 499 23.91 -28.20 -0.54
N ARG A 500 24.99 -28.42 0.22
CA ARG A 500 25.33 -29.74 0.80
C ARG A 500 24.44 -30.10 1.98
N GLU A 501 24.02 -29.11 2.77
CA GLU A 501 23.20 -29.32 3.98
C GLU A 501 21.68 -29.27 3.69
N TYR A 502 21.27 -28.51 2.68
CA TYR A 502 19.86 -28.33 2.32
C TYR A 502 19.59 -28.66 0.86
N THR A 503 18.52 -29.41 0.63
CA THR A 503 17.95 -29.62 -0.72
C THR A 503 17.30 -28.33 -1.25
N ASP A 504 17.19 -28.19 -2.57
CA ASP A 504 16.52 -27.04 -3.20
C ASP A 504 15.06 -26.89 -2.72
N GLU A 505 14.36 -28.00 -2.47
CA GLU A 505 12.99 -27.98 -1.95
C GLU A 505 12.92 -27.47 -0.50
N GLN A 506 13.88 -27.86 0.35
CA GLN A 506 14.00 -27.32 1.71
C GLN A 506 14.32 -25.82 1.69
N LEU A 507 15.24 -25.38 0.83
CA LEU A 507 15.60 -23.97 0.67
C LEU A 507 14.41 -23.12 0.19
N MET A 508 13.63 -23.63 -0.78
CA MET A 508 12.39 -22.99 -1.22
C MET A 508 11.35 -22.91 -0.10
N ARG A 509 11.20 -23.98 0.70
CA ARG A 509 10.27 -24.02 1.83
C ARG A 509 10.65 -23.02 2.94
N LEU A 510 11.94 -22.81 3.18
CA LEU A 510 12.44 -21.84 4.16
C LEU A 510 12.18 -20.38 3.73
N GLY A 511 12.04 -20.10 2.44
CA GLY A 511 11.76 -18.75 1.93
C GLY A 511 12.79 -17.71 2.40
N ASP A 512 12.34 -16.66 3.08
CA ASP A 512 13.16 -15.57 3.63
C ASP A 512 14.04 -16.01 4.82
N LYS A 513 13.73 -17.17 5.41
CA LYS A 513 14.57 -17.83 6.42
C LYS A 513 15.74 -18.61 5.78
N SER A 514 15.70 -18.85 4.46
CA SER A 514 16.77 -19.56 3.73
C SER A 514 18.14 -18.90 3.96
N PRO A 515 19.20 -19.67 4.23
CA PRO A 515 20.57 -19.15 4.30
C PRO A 515 21.03 -18.48 3.00
N LEU A 516 20.43 -18.82 1.86
CA LEU A 516 20.69 -18.17 0.57
C LEU A 516 19.96 -16.84 0.39
N PHE A 517 18.87 -16.60 1.15
CA PHE A 517 18.14 -15.35 1.05
C PHE A 517 18.96 -14.18 1.59
N ARG A 518 18.97 -13.06 0.87
CA ARG A 518 19.60 -11.81 1.30
C ARG A 518 18.53 -10.75 1.47
N TYR A 519 18.45 -10.19 2.68
CA TYR A 519 17.55 -9.09 2.97
C TYR A 519 18.04 -7.83 2.26
N LYS A 520 17.12 -7.05 1.71
CA LYS A 520 17.37 -5.73 1.14
C LYS A 520 17.46 -4.70 2.26
N LEU A 521 18.60 -4.00 2.27
CA LEU A 521 18.97 -2.91 3.18
C LEU A 521 18.43 -1.56 2.66
#